data_AF-A0A7C1DH97-F1
#
_entry.id   AF-A0A7C1DH97-F1
#
_cell.length_a   1.000
_cell.length_b   1.000
_cell.length_c   1.000
_cell.angle_alpha   90.00
_cell.angle_beta   90.00
_cell.angle_gamma   90.00
#
_symmetry.space_group_name_H-M   'P 1'
#
loop_
_entity.id
_entity.type
_entity.pdbx_description
1 polymer ?
#
loop_
_entity_poly.entity_id
_entity_poly.type
_entity_poly.pdbx_seq_one_letter_code
_entity_poly.pdbx_strand_id
1 'polypeptide(L)'
;MTIRQKLNVTKSDNILVISTSEGSWVAPARLRILGKQQFYPAKLGWELVANQFVFFVIVLLFLGFIFFRVWAADSIGHAVAAAVLAVVMGLFTFASCELLFRQFLIRNPDARVVNENQVTGESDHAGRHYTYATMIQPHPQLDIIYTLKPNLDGFFAGHRLQTNSHFMRGPEIELLPAPDSLRLMGLGDSVMFGWGVAWEDTALHRLGGLLATELSLPVETLNLGCPSYNMANEVASYARLGRQFQPNMVMVIVLENDFGFPGAMIEPVRPWTLNRSYIRQQLMRLLAPKWREGTAEYEKFVSARHLQRIQGVDPSNMDPTQLWHHQVSEHYLKFVGREAVQASLRDLGAMLRQDNAVGIVVYHPINITLGRSESYEQHAAFVVQAAQESGLLGVDMTRVYETYLRTHNQQSMSESLWFRDKDWHPNAVAHELMARAVFEELLRHEALPRLATTIR
;
A
#
# COMPACT_ATOMS: atom_id res chain seq x y z
N MET A 1 -44.06 -0.63 -13.97
CA MET A 1 -44.55 0.72 -13.63
C MET A 1 -43.32 1.61 -13.51
N THR A 2 -43.15 2.58 -14.41
CA THR A 2 -41.94 3.42 -14.46
C THR A 2 -42.31 4.80 -13.93
N ILE A 3 -41.85 5.12 -12.73
CA ILE A 3 -42.12 6.41 -12.09
C ILE A 3 -41.00 7.38 -12.45
N ARG A 4 -41.35 8.56 -12.97
CA ARG A 4 -40.41 9.68 -13.19
C ARG A 4 -40.55 10.65 -12.01
N GLN A 5 -39.54 10.71 -11.15
CA GLN A 5 -39.50 11.65 -10.02
C GLN A 5 -38.31 12.62 -10.21
N LYS A 6 -38.48 13.87 -9.79
CA LYS A 6 -37.38 14.86 -9.76
C LYS A 6 -36.48 14.55 -8.55
N LEU A 7 -35.20 14.31 -8.81
CA LEU A 7 -34.18 14.10 -7.79
C LEU A 7 -33.46 15.43 -7.52
N ASN A 8 -33.35 15.80 -6.24
CA ASN A 8 -32.51 16.92 -5.80
C ASN A 8 -31.17 16.36 -5.33
N VAL A 9 -30.07 16.82 -5.94
CA VAL A 9 -28.71 16.34 -5.71
C VAL A 9 -27.91 17.44 -5.03
N THR A 10 -27.39 17.15 -3.83
CA THR A 10 -26.58 18.09 -3.04
C THR A 10 -25.19 17.49 -2.79
N LYS A 11 -24.15 18.33 -2.91
CA LYS A 11 -22.74 17.92 -2.78
C LYS A 11 -22.15 18.49 -1.48
N SER A 12 -21.79 17.63 -0.55
CA SER A 12 -20.92 17.94 0.59
C SER A 12 -19.90 16.81 0.77
N ASP A 13 -18.62 17.15 0.89
CA ASP A 13 -17.55 16.23 1.32
C ASP A 13 -17.51 14.87 0.59
N ASN A 14 -17.57 14.88 -0.75
CA ASN A 14 -17.53 13.68 -1.61
C ASN A 14 -18.67 12.67 -1.40
N ILE A 15 -19.72 13.04 -0.66
CA ILE A 15 -20.92 12.24 -0.47
C ILE A 15 -22.02 12.84 -1.36
N LEU A 16 -22.57 12.02 -2.25
CA LEU A 16 -23.72 12.40 -3.06
C LEU A 16 -24.98 12.04 -2.26
N VAL A 17 -25.76 13.04 -1.85
CA VAL A 17 -27.05 12.82 -1.18
C VAL A 17 -28.15 13.02 -2.20
N ILE A 18 -28.96 11.98 -2.39
CA ILE A 18 -30.13 12.00 -3.27
C ILE A 18 -31.35 12.22 -2.38
N SER A 19 -32.10 13.29 -2.64
CA SER A 19 -33.31 13.62 -1.90
C SER A 19 -34.53 13.55 -2.81
N THR A 20 -35.61 12.97 -2.27
CA THR A 20 -36.95 12.90 -2.84
C THR A 20 -37.96 13.50 -1.88
N SER A 21 -39.23 13.62 -2.29
CA SER A 21 -40.32 14.06 -1.40
C SER A 21 -40.58 13.11 -0.23
N GLU A 22 -40.07 11.89 -0.27
CA GLU A 22 -40.28 10.86 0.76
C GLU A 22 -39.06 10.64 1.67
N GLY A 23 -37.92 11.29 1.40
CA GLY A 23 -36.72 11.17 2.24
C GLY A 23 -35.42 11.44 1.51
N SER A 24 -34.32 11.48 2.27
CA SER A 24 -32.95 11.65 1.75
C SER A 24 -32.11 10.42 2.07
N TRP A 25 -31.33 9.95 1.10
CA TRP A 25 -30.41 8.83 1.27
C TRP A 25 -29.07 9.09 0.58
N VAL A 26 -28.01 8.50 1.14
CA VAL A 26 -26.67 8.55 0.58
C VAL A 26 -26.60 7.63 -0.64
N ALA A 27 -26.10 8.13 -1.77
CA ALA A 27 -26.03 7.36 -3.00
C ALA A 27 -25.09 6.14 -2.85
N PRO A 28 -25.43 4.99 -3.47
CA PRO A 28 -24.55 3.81 -3.51
C PRO A 28 -23.16 4.16 -4.06
N ALA A 29 -22.10 3.50 -3.59
CA ALA A 29 -20.71 3.82 -3.93
C ALA A 29 -20.40 3.91 -5.45
N ARG A 30 -21.16 3.19 -6.29
CA ARG A 30 -21.07 3.28 -7.76
C ARG A 30 -21.46 4.64 -8.34
N LEU A 31 -22.25 5.42 -7.60
CA LEU A 31 -22.71 6.78 -7.92
C LEU A 31 -22.01 7.86 -7.11
N ARG A 32 -20.93 7.53 -6.37
CA ARG A 32 -19.98 8.57 -5.97
C ARG A 32 -19.43 9.14 -7.26
N ILE A 33 -19.60 10.45 -7.46
CA ILE A 33 -18.74 11.17 -8.39
C ILE A 33 -17.36 10.92 -7.84
N LEU A 34 -16.62 9.99 -8.47
CA LEU A 34 -15.19 9.96 -8.32
C LEU A 34 -14.80 11.39 -8.69
N GLY A 35 -14.55 12.21 -7.68
CA GLY A 35 -13.67 13.35 -7.77
C GLY A 35 -12.31 12.76 -8.10
N LYS A 36 -12.20 12.14 -9.28
CA LYS A 36 -10.95 11.90 -9.93
C LYS A 36 -10.40 13.30 -9.97
N GLN A 37 -9.43 13.59 -9.12
CA GLN A 37 -8.31 14.41 -9.55
C GLN A 37 -7.61 13.63 -10.68
N GLN A 38 -8.34 13.35 -11.76
CA GLN A 38 -7.75 13.16 -13.05
C GLN A 38 -7.03 14.47 -13.28
N PHE A 39 -5.73 14.36 -13.48
CA PHE A 39 -4.94 15.46 -13.98
C PHE A 39 -5.55 15.89 -15.32
N TYR A 40 -6.42 16.89 -15.27
CA TYR A 40 -6.87 17.59 -16.46
C TYR A 40 -5.84 18.69 -16.69
N PRO A 41 -5.09 18.69 -17.81
CA PRO A 41 -4.21 19.79 -18.17
C PRO A 41 -4.95 21.14 -18.14
N ALA A 42 -6.26 21.12 -18.44
CA ALA A 42 -7.14 22.28 -18.33
C ALA A 42 -7.32 22.77 -16.88
N LYS A 43 -7.34 21.88 -15.87
CA LYS A 43 -7.46 22.27 -14.46
C LYS A 43 -6.14 22.76 -13.88
N LEU A 44 -5.00 22.14 -14.23
CA LEU A 44 -3.68 22.68 -13.89
C LEU A 44 -3.45 24.02 -14.60
N GLY A 45 -3.81 24.12 -15.89
CA GLY A 45 -3.79 25.38 -16.63
C GLY A 45 -4.66 26.44 -15.97
N TRP A 46 -5.86 26.07 -15.50
CA TRP A 46 -6.75 26.98 -14.77
C TRP A 46 -6.23 27.34 -13.39
N GLU A 47 -5.63 26.43 -12.63
CA GLU A 47 -5.04 26.73 -11.31
C GLU A 47 -3.73 27.55 -11.43
N LEU A 48 -2.94 27.32 -12.49
CA LEU A 48 -1.80 28.15 -12.87
C LEU A 48 -2.25 29.55 -13.30
N VAL A 49 -3.32 29.66 -14.09
CA VAL A 49 -3.89 30.95 -14.53
C VAL A 49 -4.67 31.65 -13.41
N ALA A 50 -5.28 30.92 -12.48
CA ALA A 50 -5.97 31.48 -11.32
C ALA A 50 -4.99 31.98 -10.26
N ASN A 51 -3.73 31.51 -10.27
CA ASN A 51 -2.67 32.11 -9.51
C ASN A 51 -2.34 33.48 -10.11
N GLN A 52 -2.77 34.55 -9.42
CA GLN A 52 -2.64 35.94 -9.87
C GLN A 52 -1.21 36.29 -10.28
N PHE A 53 -0.19 35.71 -9.62
CA PHE A 53 1.22 35.94 -9.95
C PHE A 53 1.61 35.36 -11.32
N VAL A 54 1.22 34.11 -11.59
CA VAL A 54 1.57 33.41 -12.85
C VAL A 54 0.82 34.00 -14.03
N PHE A 55 -0.45 34.37 -13.84
CA PHE A 55 -1.20 35.11 -14.84
C PHE A 55 -0.52 36.44 -15.19
N PHE A 56 -0.08 37.19 -14.17
CA PHE A 56 0.62 38.46 -14.37
C PHE A 56 1.93 38.27 -15.14
N VAL A 57 2.69 37.21 -14.84
CA VAL A 57 3.90 36.85 -15.61
C VAL A 57 3.53 36.54 -17.06
N ILE A 58 2.56 35.67 -17.33
CA ILE A 58 2.15 35.33 -18.72
C ILE A 58 1.70 36.57 -19.50
N VAL A 59 0.93 37.46 -18.87
CA VAL A 59 0.49 38.73 -19.48
C VAL A 59 1.68 39.65 -19.76
N LEU A 60 2.62 39.80 -18.83
CA LEU A 60 3.85 40.57 -19.06
C LEU A 60 4.71 39.97 -20.18
N LEU A 61 4.79 38.64 -20.27
CA LEU A 61 5.53 37.96 -21.33
C LEU A 61 4.87 38.19 -22.71
N PHE A 62 3.54 38.14 -22.77
CA PHE A 62 2.77 38.39 -23.99
C PHE A 62 2.84 39.86 -24.43
N LEU A 63 2.73 40.79 -23.48
CA LEU A 63 2.90 42.22 -23.73
C LEU A 63 4.34 42.55 -24.15
N GLY A 64 5.34 41.91 -23.54
CA GLY A 64 6.74 42.02 -23.93
C GLY A 64 6.97 41.53 -25.37
N PHE A 65 6.36 40.41 -25.76
CA PHE A 65 6.43 39.89 -27.13
C PHE A 65 5.76 40.83 -28.15
N ILE A 66 4.57 41.37 -27.85
CA ILE A 66 3.89 42.33 -28.73
C ILE A 66 4.73 43.62 -28.87
N PHE A 67 5.21 44.17 -27.75
CA PHE A 67 6.04 45.35 -27.73
C PHE A 67 7.32 45.15 -28.57
N PHE A 68 8.00 44.02 -28.42
CA PHE A 68 9.19 43.72 -29.20
C PHE A 68 8.89 43.46 -30.69
N ARG A 69 7.77 42.81 -31.03
CA ARG A 69 7.42 42.56 -32.43
C ARG A 69 7.11 43.86 -33.18
N VAL A 70 6.54 44.84 -32.49
CA VAL A 70 6.30 46.18 -33.03
C VAL A 70 7.60 46.98 -33.16
N TRP A 71 8.60 46.72 -32.31
CA TRP A 71 9.86 47.48 -32.28
C TRP A 71 11.02 46.82 -33.06
N ALA A 72 10.99 45.51 -33.31
CA ALA A 72 12.04 44.75 -33.99
C ALA A 72 12.03 44.84 -35.52
N ALA A 73 11.26 45.78 -36.10
CA ALA A 73 11.13 45.94 -37.55
C ALA A 73 12.39 46.47 -38.25
N ASP A 74 13.36 47.02 -37.52
CA ASP A 74 14.37 47.91 -38.14
C ASP A 74 15.82 47.37 -38.21
N SER A 75 16.19 46.20 -37.64
CA SER A 75 17.50 45.57 -37.95
C SER A 75 17.65 44.09 -37.56
N ILE A 76 18.61 43.39 -38.17
CA ILE A 76 18.98 41.98 -37.83
C ILE A 76 19.36 41.84 -36.34
N GLY A 77 20.01 42.84 -35.75
CA GLY A 77 20.37 42.84 -34.34
C GLY A 77 19.15 42.78 -33.41
N HIS A 78 18.06 43.47 -33.78
CA HIS A 78 16.81 43.44 -33.02
C HIS A 78 16.08 42.10 -33.15
N ALA A 79 16.11 41.47 -34.33
CA ALA A 79 15.56 40.12 -34.51
C ALA A 79 16.30 39.08 -33.67
N VAL A 80 17.64 39.16 -33.61
CA VAL A 80 18.46 38.29 -32.75
C VAL A 80 18.18 38.55 -31.27
N ALA A 81 18.10 39.81 -30.83
CA ALA A 81 17.76 40.16 -29.45
C ALA A 81 16.35 39.65 -29.05
N ALA A 82 15.37 39.79 -29.94
CA ALA A 82 14.01 39.28 -29.72
C ALA A 82 13.98 37.74 -29.62
N ALA A 83 14.73 37.03 -30.47
CA ALA A 83 14.85 35.58 -30.41
C ALA A 83 15.51 35.11 -29.11
N VAL A 84 16.61 35.75 -28.69
CA VAL A 84 17.28 35.46 -27.41
C VAL A 84 16.35 35.71 -26.23
N LEU A 85 15.64 36.84 -26.22
CA LEU A 85 14.70 37.19 -25.16
C LEU A 85 13.55 36.18 -25.09
N ALA A 86 12.98 35.78 -26.24
CA ALA A 86 11.95 34.74 -26.31
C ALA A 86 12.44 33.39 -25.75
N VAL A 87 13.68 33.00 -26.05
CA VAL A 87 14.29 31.78 -25.48
C VAL A 87 14.45 31.92 -23.97
N VAL A 88 14.97 33.03 -23.46
CA VAL A 88 15.15 33.28 -22.02
C VAL A 88 13.80 33.26 -21.29
N MET A 89 12.79 33.93 -21.84
CA MET A 89 11.42 33.95 -21.33
C MET A 89 10.79 32.55 -21.33
N GLY A 90 11.01 31.77 -22.39
CA GLY A 90 10.58 30.38 -22.49
C GLY A 90 11.22 29.51 -21.40
N LEU A 91 12.53 29.62 -21.20
CA LEU A 91 13.25 28.90 -20.13
C LEU A 91 12.77 29.30 -18.73
N PHE A 92 12.57 30.59 -18.48
CA PHE A 92 12.05 31.09 -17.21
C PHE A 92 10.62 30.59 -16.93
N THR A 93 9.76 30.60 -17.95
CA THR A 93 8.40 30.06 -17.86
C THR A 93 8.43 28.57 -17.56
N PHE A 94 9.26 27.82 -18.29
CA PHE A 94 9.43 26.39 -18.06
C PHE A 94 9.90 26.09 -16.64
N ALA A 95 10.93 26.80 -16.15
CA ALA A 95 11.43 26.66 -14.79
C ALA A 95 10.37 27.02 -13.74
N SER A 96 9.60 28.09 -13.96
CA SER A 96 8.52 28.51 -13.05
C SER A 96 7.40 27.48 -12.98
N CYS A 97 6.94 26.98 -14.13
CA CYS A 97 5.93 25.93 -14.18
C CYS A 97 6.45 24.66 -13.50
N GLU A 98 7.72 24.28 -13.74
CA GLU A 98 8.33 23.08 -13.16
C GLU A 98 8.39 23.20 -11.62
N LEU A 99 8.75 24.37 -11.10
CA LEU A 99 8.75 24.67 -9.67
C LEU A 99 7.34 24.57 -9.07
N LEU A 100 6.33 25.16 -9.72
CA LEU A 100 4.93 25.10 -9.28
C LEU A 100 4.39 23.68 -9.31
N PHE A 101 4.75 22.89 -10.33
CA PHE A 101 4.37 21.49 -10.42
C PHE A 101 5.01 20.65 -9.29
N ARG A 102 6.28 20.92 -8.95
CA ARG A 102 6.94 20.29 -7.80
C ARG A 102 6.25 20.65 -6.49
N GLN A 103 5.90 21.92 -6.30
CA GLN A 103 5.14 22.37 -5.13
C GLN A 103 3.76 21.70 -5.07
N PHE A 104 3.10 21.51 -6.20
CA PHE A 104 1.84 20.77 -6.30
C PHE A 104 2.01 19.30 -5.88
N LEU A 105 3.05 18.60 -6.35
CA LEU A 105 3.36 17.21 -5.95
C LEU A 105 3.73 17.06 -4.47
N ILE A 106 4.30 18.11 -3.86
CA ILE A 106 4.55 18.15 -2.41
C ILE A 106 3.24 18.23 -1.64
N ARG A 107 2.35 19.14 -2.06
CA ARG A 107 1.05 19.38 -1.40
C ARG A 107 0.01 18.29 -1.66
N ASN A 108 0.12 17.57 -2.77
CA ASN A 108 -0.82 16.52 -3.17
C ASN A 108 -0.08 15.18 -3.36
N PRO A 109 0.21 14.45 -2.27
CA PRO A 109 0.82 13.12 -2.35
C PRO A 109 0.02 12.15 -3.23
N ASP A 110 -1.31 12.24 -3.23
CA ASP A 110 -2.20 11.44 -4.08
C ASP A 110 -1.98 11.66 -5.58
N ALA A 111 -1.55 12.86 -5.97
CA ALA A 111 -1.23 13.16 -7.36
C ALA A 111 0.02 12.41 -7.87
N ARG A 112 0.82 11.84 -6.95
CA ARG A 112 2.00 11.01 -7.26
C ARG A 112 1.59 9.65 -7.82
N VAL A 113 0.39 9.18 -7.47
CA VAL A 113 -0.16 7.86 -7.81
C VAL A 113 -0.96 7.87 -9.13
N VAL A 114 -1.18 9.04 -9.73
CA VAL A 114 -2.18 9.27 -10.81
C VAL A 114 -1.89 8.54 -12.14
N ASN A 115 -0.84 7.74 -12.25
CA ASN A 115 -0.45 7.13 -13.52
C ASN A 115 -0.50 5.59 -13.60
N GLU A 116 -1.15 4.91 -12.65
CA GLU A 116 -1.14 3.44 -12.64
C GLU A 116 -2.36 2.73 -13.21
N ASN A 117 -3.53 3.38 -13.24
CA ASN A 117 -4.81 2.78 -13.68
C ASN A 117 -4.88 2.37 -15.16
N GLN A 118 -3.79 2.42 -15.93
CA GLN A 118 -3.77 2.06 -17.36
C GLN A 118 -2.85 0.89 -17.76
N VAL A 119 -2.03 0.27 -16.88
CA VAL A 119 -1.24 -0.91 -17.33
C VAL A 119 -1.18 -2.11 -16.39
N THR A 120 -1.94 -2.14 -15.29
CA THR A 120 -2.27 -3.45 -14.72
C THR A 120 -3.27 -4.08 -15.67
N GLY A 121 -2.91 -5.22 -16.28
CA GLY A 121 -3.60 -5.86 -17.40
C GLY A 121 -5.11 -5.85 -17.27
N GLU A 122 -5.76 -5.81 -18.43
CA GLU A 122 -7.21 -5.97 -18.60
C GLU A 122 -7.74 -6.84 -17.46
N SER A 123 -8.42 -6.21 -16.50
CA SER A 123 -9.41 -6.95 -15.72
C SER A 123 -10.20 -7.67 -16.79
N ASP A 124 -10.17 -9.01 -16.79
CA ASP A 124 -10.99 -9.79 -17.71
C ASP A 124 -12.33 -9.07 -17.76
N HIS A 125 -12.72 -8.60 -18.95
CA HIS A 125 -13.73 -7.56 -19.10
C HIS A 125 -15.14 -8.07 -18.73
N ALA A 126 -15.22 -9.27 -18.12
CA ALA A 126 -16.35 -9.88 -17.45
C ALA A 126 -16.08 -10.29 -15.96
N GLY A 127 -14.91 -9.98 -15.38
CA GLY A 127 -14.12 -10.84 -14.49
C GLY A 127 -14.16 -10.57 -12.99
N ARG A 128 -14.85 -11.46 -12.27
CA ARG A 128 -14.78 -11.61 -10.81
C ARG A 128 -13.49 -12.30 -10.33
N HIS A 129 -12.42 -12.41 -11.12
CA HIS A 129 -11.17 -13.08 -10.72
C HIS A 129 -10.01 -12.08 -10.70
N TYR A 130 -9.38 -11.92 -9.54
CA TYR A 130 -8.25 -11.04 -9.31
C TYR A 130 -6.93 -11.80 -9.36
N THR A 131 -5.91 -11.12 -9.87
CA THR A 131 -4.49 -11.44 -9.67
C THR A 131 -3.88 -10.49 -8.62
N TYR A 132 -2.69 -10.82 -8.11
CA TYR A 132 -1.94 -9.96 -7.18
C TYR A 132 -1.83 -8.52 -7.68
N ALA A 133 -1.42 -8.32 -8.94
CA ALA A 133 -1.28 -6.98 -9.51
C ALA A 133 -2.61 -6.23 -9.66
N THR A 134 -3.72 -6.94 -9.90
CA THR A 134 -5.03 -6.29 -10.07
C THR A 134 -5.73 -5.95 -8.76
N MET A 135 -5.37 -6.59 -7.65
CA MET A 135 -6.00 -6.36 -6.34
C MET A 135 -5.30 -5.29 -5.49
N ILE A 136 -4.09 -4.86 -5.87
CA ILE A 136 -3.35 -3.81 -5.17
C ILE A 136 -3.42 -2.47 -5.91
N GLN A 137 -3.18 -1.37 -5.19
CA GLN A 137 -3.00 -0.03 -5.70
C GLN A 137 -1.88 0.68 -4.92
N PRO A 138 -1.09 1.58 -5.51
CA PRO A 138 -0.11 2.34 -4.74
C PRO A 138 -0.78 3.20 -3.70
N HIS A 139 -0.03 3.44 -2.64
CA HIS A 139 -0.47 4.28 -1.54
C HIS A 139 0.26 5.64 -1.61
N PRO A 140 -0.43 6.76 -1.35
CA PRO A 140 0.13 8.09 -1.58
C PRO A 140 1.27 8.48 -0.64
N GLN A 141 1.23 7.96 0.58
CA GLN A 141 2.28 8.14 1.57
C GLN A 141 3.33 7.04 1.40
N LEU A 142 4.60 7.42 1.21
CA LEU A 142 5.68 6.52 0.77
C LEU A 142 6.15 5.50 1.82
N ASP A 143 5.73 5.64 3.07
CA ASP A 143 5.96 4.67 4.15
C ASP A 143 5.11 3.40 3.98
N ILE A 144 3.98 3.50 3.27
CA ILE A 144 3.17 2.37 2.80
C ILE A 144 3.26 2.39 1.26
N ILE A 145 3.82 1.36 0.64
CA ILE A 145 4.12 1.44 -0.80
C ILE A 145 2.86 1.27 -1.64
N TYR A 146 2.02 0.30 -1.25
CA TYR A 146 0.76 -0.04 -1.89
C TYR A 146 -0.18 -0.60 -0.85
N THR A 147 -1.48 -0.68 -1.15
CA THR A 147 -2.52 -1.31 -0.33
C THR A 147 -3.39 -2.19 -1.22
N LEU A 148 -4.27 -2.99 -0.63
CA LEU A 148 -5.38 -3.57 -1.39
C LEU A 148 -6.26 -2.45 -1.96
N LYS A 149 -6.92 -2.72 -3.09
CA LYS A 149 -8.02 -1.88 -3.57
C LYS A 149 -9.23 -2.06 -2.66
N PRO A 150 -10.01 -1.00 -2.39
CA PRO A 150 -11.19 -1.10 -1.55
C PRO A 150 -12.38 -1.66 -2.34
N ASN A 151 -13.38 -2.21 -1.64
CA ASN A 151 -14.65 -2.67 -2.20
C ASN A 151 -14.52 -3.69 -3.34
N LEU A 152 -13.49 -4.55 -3.29
CA LEU A 152 -13.41 -5.69 -4.19
C LEU A 152 -14.47 -6.71 -3.78
N ASP A 153 -15.12 -7.31 -4.77
CA ASP A 153 -15.95 -8.50 -4.59
C ASP A 153 -15.72 -9.42 -5.80
N GLY A 154 -15.12 -10.57 -5.54
CA GLY A 154 -14.74 -11.53 -6.57
C GLY A 154 -13.99 -12.71 -5.96
N PHE A 155 -12.98 -13.20 -6.65
CA PHE A 155 -12.26 -14.42 -6.35
C PHE A 155 -10.76 -14.18 -6.51
N PHE A 156 -9.97 -14.75 -5.61
CA PHE A 156 -8.52 -14.75 -5.68
C PHE A 156 -8.05 -16.12 -5.18
N ALA A 157 -7.11 -16.74 -5.91
CA ALA A 157 -6.56 -18.05 -5.57
C ALA A 157 -7.63 -19.11 -5.20
N GLY A 158 -8.74 -19.16 -5.96
CA GLY A 158 -9.81 -20.14 -5.76
C GLY A 158 -10.83 -19.82 -4.67
N HIS A 159 -10.62 -18.77 -3.87
CA HIS A 159 -11.52 -18.37 -2.79
C HIS A 159 -12.14 -17.00 -3.04
N ARG A 160 -13.30 -16.73 -2.42
CA ARG A 160 -13.92 -15.42 -2.49
C ARG A 160 -13.00 -14.37 -1.84
N LEU A 161 -12.76 -13.28 -2.56
CA LEU A 161 -12.05 -12.11 -2.08
C LEU A 161 -13.05 -10.97 -1.95
N GLN A 162 -13.19 -10.48 -0.71
CA GLN A 162 -13.84 -9.21 -0.43
C GLN A 162 -12.86 -8.30 0.27
N THR A 163 -12.85 -7.03 -0.13
CA THR A 163 -12.17 -5.97 0.62
C THR A 163 -13.14 -4.87 0.97
N ASN A 164 -13.00 -4.29 2.15
CA ASN A 164 -13.90 -3.24 2.62
C ASN A 164 -13.46 -1.85 2.16
N SER A 165 -14.21 -0.82 2.56
CA SER A 165 -13.91 0.57 2.20
C SER A 165 -12.59 1.10 2.79
N HIS A 166 -12.02 0.36 3.76
CA HIS A 166 -10.77 0.67 4.48
C HIS A 166 -9.57 -0.18 4.02
N PHE A 167 -9.63 -0.77 2.82
CA PHE A 167 -8.54 -1.55 2.21
C PHE A 167 -8.18 -2.84 2.97
N MET A 168 -9.02 -3.30 3.88
CA MET A 168 -8.83 -4.56 4.60
C MET A 168 -9.51 -5.70 3.87
N ARG A 169 -8.97 -6.92 3.96
CA ARG A 169 -9.71 -8.12 3.54
C ARG A 169 -10.81 -8.40 4.56
N GLY A 170 -12.01 -8.75 4.09
CA GLY A 170 -13.13 -9.13 4.95
C GLY A 170 -14.34 -8.20 4.83
N PRO A 171 -15.27 -8.27 5.80
CA PRO A 171 -16.50 -7.47 5.80
C PRO A 171 -16.22 -5.98 6.04
N GLU A 172 -17.24 -5.16 5.80
CA GLU A 172 -17.22 -3.75 6.18
C GLU A 172 -17.13 -3.62 7.70
N ILE A 173 -16.30 -2.69 8.16
CA ILE A 173 -16.04 -2.45 9.58
C ILE A 173 -16.24 -0.96 9.85
N GLU A 174 -17.01 -0.65 10.88
CA GLU A 174 -17.19 0.73 11.33
C GLU A 174 -15.91 1.25 11.99
N LEU A 175 -15.66 2.56 11.88
CA LEU A 175 -14.45 3.14 12.47
C LEU A 175 -14.45 3.02 13.99
N LEU A 176 -15.60 3.20 14.65
CA LEU A 176 -15.75 3.05 16.09
C LEU A 176 -16.14 1.62 16.47
N PRO A 177 -15.55 1.05 17.53
CA PRO A 177 -15.93 -0.28 18.00
C PRO A 177 -17.38 -0.34 18.44
N ALA A 178 -18.02 -1.49 18.20
CA ALA A 178 -19.31 -1.77 18.81
C ALA A 178 -19.16 -1.84 20.34
N PRO A 179 -20.18 -1.44 21.12
CA PRO A 179 -20.17 -1.61 22.57
C PRO A 179 -19.92 -3.07 22.95
N ASP A 180 -19.15 -3.28 24.03
CA ASP A 180 -18.84 -4.61 24.58
C ASP A 180 -18.20 -5.58 23.57
N SER A 181 -17.47 -5.06 22.58
CA SER A 181 -16.77 -5.86 21.57
C SER A 181 -15.24 -5.75 21.68
N LEU A 182 -14.56 -6.82 21.30
CA LEU A 182 -13.11 -6.86 21.20
C LEU A 182 -12.69 -6.78 19.74
N ARG A 183 -11.73 -5.90 19.44
CA ARG A 183 -11.12 -5.78 18.11
C ARG A 183 -9.77 -6.46 18.06
N LEU A 184 -9.69 -7.48 17.22
CA LEU A 184 -8.46 -8.20 16.88
C LEU A 184 -8.01 -7.78 15.47
N MET A 185 -6.90 -7.04 15.40
CA MET A 185 -6.31 -6.60 14.15
C MET A 185 -5.16 -7.51 13.73
N GLY A 186 -5.13 -7.88 12.46
CA GLY A 186 -4.04 -8.63 11.84
C GLY A 186 -3.19 -7.72 10.96
N LEU A 187 -1.87 -7.73 11.17
CA LEU A 187 -0.88 -7.14 10.28
C LEU A 187 -0.02 -8.26 9.69
N GLY A 188 0.44 -8.08 8.47
CA GLY A 188 1.25 -9.09 7.82
C GLY A 188 1.24 -8.95 6.30
N ASP A 189 1.74 -10.00 5.68
CA ASP A 189 1.88 -10.11 4.24
C ASP A 189 0.81 -11.04 3.61
N SER A 190 1.22 -11.93 2.70
CA SER A 190 0.34 -12.92 2.08
C SER A 190 -0.17 -13.98 3.05
N VAL A 191 0.58 -14.27 4.12
CA VAL A 191 0.13 -15.21 5.17
C VAL A 191 -0.99 -14.56 5.96
N MET A 192 -0.80 -13.37 6.54
CA MET A 192 -1.90 -12.69 7.25
C MET A 192 -3.10 -12.43 6.35
N PHE A 193 -2.86 -12.01 5.10
CA PHE A 193 -3.91 -11.85 4.11
C PHE A 193 -4.73 -13.14 3.90
N GLY A 194 -4.12 -14.33 4.04
CA GLY A 194 -4.77 -15.63 3.81
C GLY A 194 -4.71 -16.07 2.35
N TRP A 195 -3.54 -15.98 1.72
CA TRP A 195 -3.34 -16.34 0.32
C TRP A 195 -3.72 -17.80 0.05
N GLY A 196 -4.74 -18.02 -0.79
CA GLY A 196 -5.25 -19.37 -1.07
C GLY A 196 -6.09 -19.96 0.06
N VAL A 197 -6.59 -19.13 0.98
CA VAL A 197 -7.41 -19.58 2.12
C VAL A 197 -8.71 -18.80 2.14
N ALA A 198 -9.83 -19.46 2.46
CA ALA A 198 -11.11 -18.80 2.65
C ALA A 198 -11.04 -17.81 3.82
N TRP A 199 -11.89 -16.77 3.81
CA TRP A 199 -11.87 -15.75 4.86
C TRP A 199 -12.06 -16.36 6.26
N GLU A 200 -13.02 -17.26 6.36
CA GLU A 200 -13.42 -17.96 7.57
C GLU A 200 -12.31 -18.89 8.08
N ASP A 201 -11.44 -19.34 7.18
CA ASP A 201 -10.35 -20.25 7.48
C ASP A 201 -9.04 -19.55 7.81
N THR A 202 -8.98 -18.21 7.70
CA THR A 202 -7.78 -17.46 8.04
C THR A 202 -7.48 -17.57 9.54
N ALA A 203 -6.18 -17.52 9.88
CA ALA A 203 -5.72 -17.61 11.26
C ALA A 203 -6.32 -16.49 12.13
N LEU A 204 -6.45 -15.28 11.57
CA LEU A 204 -7.06 -14.13 12.24
C LEU A 204 -8.54 -14.40 12.58
N HIS A 205 -9.32 -14.88 11.61
CA HIS A 205 -10.74 -15.16 11.82
C HIS A 205 -10.95 -16.31 12.82
N ARG A 206 -10.16 -17.39 12.69
CA ARG A 206 -10.20 -18.54 13.61
C ARG A 206 -9.81 -18.15 15.03
N LEU A 207 -8.78 -17.33 15.21
CA LEU A 207 -8.41 -16.78 16.52
C LEU A 207 -9.52 -15.91 17.11
N GLY A 208 -10.16 -15.09 16.28
CA GLY A 208 -11.34 -14.31 16.70
C GLY A 208 -12.47 -15.18 17.25
N GLY A 209 -12.75 -16.31 16.59
CA GLY A 209 -13.75 -17.29 17.07
C GLY A 209 -13.37 -17.96 18.40
N LEU A 210 -12.09 -18.31 18.57
CA LEU A 210 -11.58 -18.86 19.84
C LEU A 210 -11.73 -17.84 20.97
N LEU A 211 -11.33 -16.59 20.75
CA LEU A 211 -11.45 -15.51 21.73
C LEU A 211 -12.91 -15.18 22.06
N ALA A 212 -13.78 -15.15 21.05
CA ALA A 212 -15.21 -14.89 21.25
C ALA A 212 -15.87 -15.94 22.14
N THR A 213 -15.48 -17.21 21.96
CA THR A 213 -15.96 -18.33 22.76
C THR A 213 -15.44 -18.24 24.20
N GLU A 214 -14.13 -18.08 24.37
CA GLU A 214 -13.48 -18.06 25.68
C GLU A 214 -13.94 -16.89 26.54
N LEU A 215 -14.06 -15.70 25.94
CA LEU A 215 -14.40 -14.47 26.65
C LEU A 215 -15.92 -14.21 26.70
N SER A 216 -16.72 -15.04 26.02
CA SER A 216 -18.18 -14.87 25.89
C SER A 216 -18.59 -13.46 25.42
N LEU A 217 -17.84 -12.90 24.47
CA LEU A 217 -18.06 -11.56 23.92
C LEU A 217 -17.82 -11.50 22.40
N PRO A 218 -18.46 -10.56 21.67
CA PRO A 218 -18.23 -10.40 20.24
C PRO A 218 -16.78 -9.99 19.93
N VAL A 219 -16.18 -10.64 18.92
CA VAL A 219 -14.85 -10.29 18.42
C VAL A 219 -14.93 -9.86 16.96
N GLU A 220 -14.55 -8.60 16.70
CA GLU A 220 -14.37 -8.08 15.34
C GLU A 220 -12.93 -8.36 14.88
N THR A 221 -12.78 -8.93 13.68
CA THR A 221 -11.46 -9.22 13.09
C THR A 221 -11.16 -8.27 11.95
N LEU A 222 -10.05 -7.54 12.03
CA LEU A 222 -9.64 -6.51 11.08
C LEU A 222 -8.35 -6.95 10.37
N ASN A 223 -8.45 -7.41 9.11
CA ASN A 223 -7.30 -7.93 8.38
C ASN A 223 -6.65 -6.85 7.50
N LEU A 224 -5.60 -6.22 8.02
CA LEU A 224 -4.74 -5.29 7.30
C LEU A 224 -3.55 -5.99 6.60
N GLY A 225 -3.58 -7.32 6.50
CA GLY A 225 -2.58 -8.08 5.76
C GLY A 225 -2.62 -7.75 4.27
N CYS A 226 -1.46 -7.46 3.69
CA CYS A 226 -1.34 -7.14 2.27
C CYS A 226 -0.15 -7.89 1.66
N PRO A 227 -0.36 -8.71 0.61
CA PRO A 227 0.70 -9.56 0.10
C PRO A 227 1.99 -8.84 -0.26
N SER A 228 3.11 -9.50 0.08
CA SER A 228 4.48 -9.04 -0.16
C SER A 228 4.87 -7.74 0.56
N TYR A 229 4.14 -7.35 1.59
CA TYR A 229 4.65 -6.43 2.59
C TYR A 229 5.92 -6.98 3.24
N ASN A 230 6.71 -6.05 3.76
CA ASN A 230 7.72 -6.35 4.75
C ASN A 230 7.34 -5.69 6.08
N MET A 231 8.10 -5.98 7.13
CA MET A 231 7.87 -5.47 8.48
C MET A 231 7.67 -3.94 8.54
N ALA A 232 8.43 -3.17 7.75
CA ALA A 232 8.30 -1.72 7.73
C ALA A 232 6.93 -1.27 7.18
N ASN A 233 6.43 -1.92 6.13
CA ASN A 233 5.11 -1.61 5.57
C ASN A 233 3.97 -2.01 6.51
N GLU A 234 4.11 -3.11 7.23
CA GLU A 234 3.12 -3.57 8.21
C GLU A 234 2.96 -2.57 9.35
N VAL A 235 4.08 -2.13 9.95
CA VAL A 235 4.05 -1.15 11.05
C VAL A 235 3.61 0.23 10.57
N ALA A 236 4.01 0.64 9.35
CA ALA A 236 3.51 1.88 8.76
C ALA A 236 1.99 1.84 8.55
N SER A 237 1.44 0.69 8.13
CA SER A 237 0.00 0.49 7.96
C SER A 237 -0.76 0.63 9.28
N TYR A 238 -0.21 0.09 10.37
CA TYR A 238 -0.75 0.31 11.71
C TYR A 238 -0.69 1.80 12.09
N ALA A 239 0.48 2.42 11.96
CA ALA A 239 0.71 3.81 12.36
C ALA A 239 -0.21 4.81 11.65
N ARG A 240 -0.51 4.57 10.36
CA ARG A 240 -1.32 5.49 9.54
C ARG A 240 -2.80 5.20 9.60
N LEU A 241 -3.19 3.92 9.58
CA LEU A 241 -4.58 3.50 9.46
C LEU A 241 -5.05 2.69 10.67
N GLY A 242 -4.29 1.66 11.06
CA GLY A 242 -4.72 0.70 12.08
C GLY A 242 -5.11 1.32 13.41
N ARG A 243 -4.34 2.30 13.90
CA ARG A 243 -4.61 3.01 15.18
C ARG A 243 -5.99 3.66 15.24
N GLN A 244 -6.55 4.08 14.10
CA GLN A 244 -7.85 4.76 14.06
C GLN A 244 -9.01 3.83 14.46
N PHE A 245 -8.83 2.51 14.33
CA PHE A 245 -9.83 1.50 14.67
C PHE A 245 -9.76 1.04 16.13
N GLN A 246 -8.85 1.59 16.95
CA GLN A 246 -8.73 1.29 18.38
C GLN A 246 -8.72 -0.23 18.69
N PRO A 247 -7.82 -1.02 18.07
CA PRO A 247 -7.78 -2.45 18.34
C PRO A 247 -7.37 -2.73 19.78
N ASN A 248 -8.02 -3.74 20.39
CA ASN A 248 -7.64 -4.26 21.70
C ASN A 248 -6.42 -5.18 21.61
N MET A 249 -6.30 -5.86 20.47
CA MET A 249 -5.21 -6.79 20.18
C MET A 249 -4.71 -6.62 18.76
N VAL A 250 -3.39 -6.70 18.58
CA VAL A 250 -2.73 -6.74 17.28
C VAL A 250 -1.89 -8.01 17.16
N MET A 251 -2.19 -8.82 16.16
CA MET A 251 -1.41 -9.99 15.74
C MET A 251 -0.62 -9.63 14.50
N VAL A 252 0.70 -9.84 14.52
CA VAL A 252 1.57 -9.64 13.36
C VAL A 252 2.20 -10.96 12.96
N ILE A 253 2.17 -11.30 11.67
CA ILE A 253 2.88 -12.48 11.15
C ILE A 253 4.15 -12.02 10.45
N VAL A 254 5.29 -12.58 10.87
CA VAL A 254 6.63 -12.28 10.33
C VAL A 254 7.23 -13.55 9.75
N LEU A 255 7.83 -13.43 8.57
CA LEU A 255 8.49 -14.51 7.84
C LEU A 255 9.68 -13.95 7.06
N GLU A 256 10.25 -14.73 6.13
CA GLU A 256 11.53 -14.38 5.53
C GLU A 256 11.49 -13.12 4.63
N ASN A 257 10.36 -12.79 3.98
CA ASN A 257 10.26 -11.54 3.19
C ASN A 257 10.24 -10.28 4.04
N ASP A 258 9.93 -10.36 5.34
CA ASP A 258 9.95 -9.22 6.24
C ASP A 258 11.34 -8.64 6.48
N PHE A 259 12.36 -9.47 6.31
CA PHE A 259 13.76 -9.06 6.31
C PHE A 259 14.19 -8.50 4.96
N GLY A 260 13.36 -8.63 3.93
CA GLY A 260 13.67 -8.29 2.55
C GLY A 260 13.08 -6.97 2.09
N PHE A 261 13.29 -6.72 0.81
CA PHE A 261 12.54 -5.69 0.10
C PHE A 261 11.09 -6.14 -0.06
N PRO A 262 10.14 -5.20 -0.03
CA PRO A 262 8.76 -5.51 -0.37
C PRO A 262 8.66 -5.98 -1.82
N GLY A 263 7.66 -6.81 -2.11
CA GLY A 263 7.56 -7.49 -3.41
C GLY A 263 7.38 -6.53 -4.59
N ALA A 264 6.86 -5.34 -4.32
CA ALA A 264 6.73 -4.25 -5.26
C ALA A 264 7.28 -2.96 -4.61
N MET A 265 8.21 -2.29 -5.28
CA MET A 265 8.75 -0.99 -4.87
C MET A 265 8.46 0.06 -5.93
N ILE A 266 8.21 1.30 -5.51
CA ILE A 266 8.02 2.43 -6.43
C ILE A 266 9.11 3.46 -6.19
N GLU A 267 9.50 4.19 -7.23
CA GLU A 267 10.41 5.30 -7.03
C GLU A 267 9.73 6.37 -6.16
N PRO A 268 10.31 6.73 -5.00
CA PRO A 268 9.77 7.83 -4.22
C PRO A 268 9.83 9.09 -5.07
N VAL A 269 8.73 9.84 -5.14
CA VAL A 269 8.75 11.15 -5.79
C VAL A 269 9.76 12.02 -5.06
N ARG A 270 10.77 12.51 -5.78
CA ARG A 270 11.81 13.42 -5.29
C ARG A 270 11.55 14.82 -5.87
N PRO A 271 10.71 15.66 -5.24
CA PRO A 271 10.26 16.91 -5.83
C PRO A 271 11.38 17.90 -6.14
N TRP A 272 12.58 17.68 -5.59
CA TRP A 272 13.73 18.57 -5.77
C TRP A 272 14.85 17.96 -6.61
N THR A 273 14.64 16.78 -7.22
CA THR A 273 15.64 16.19 -8.11
C THR A 273 15.82 17.04 -9.37
N LEU A 274 17.07 17.38 -9.73
CA LEU A 274 17.38 18.06 -10.98
C LEU A 274 17.47 17.09 -12.17
N ASN A 275 17.56 15.78 -11.89
CA ASN A 275 17.74 14.73 -12.89
C ASN A 275 16.45 14.42 -13.68
N ARG A 276 15.33 15.04 -13.30
CA ARG A 276 14.01 14.80 -13.91
C ARG A 276 13.27 16.11 -14.04
N SER A 277 12.64 16.34 -15.19
CA SER A 277 11.59 17.36 -15.35
C SER A 277 10.23 16.69 -15.37
N TYR A 278 9.38 17.07 -14.42
CA TYR A 278 8.02 16.56 -14.32
C TYR A 278 7.12 17.12 -15.43
N ILE A 279 7.32 18.38 -15.83
CA ILE A 279 6.57 18.97 -16.95
C ILE A 279 6.94 18.33 -18.27
N ARG A 280 8.24 18.11 -18.51
CA ARG A 280 8.68 17.38 -19.71
C ARG A 280 8.04 16.00 -19.77
N GLN A 281 7.97 15.29 -18.65
CA GLN A 281 7.33 13.97 -18.59
C GLN A 281 5.84 14.03 -18.91
N GLN A 282 5.11 15.00 -18.36
CA GLN A 282 3.68 15.18 -18.68
C GLN A 282 3.46 15.58 -20.14
N LEU A 283 4.31 16.45 -20.69
CA LEU A 283 4.25 16.87 -22.08
C LEU A 283 4.51 15.69 -23.03
N MET A 284 5.54 14.89 -22.76
CA MET A 284 5.83 13.68 -23.53
C MET A 284 4.66 12.69 -23.52
N ARG A 285 3.97 12.54 -22.38
CA ARG A 285 2.76 11.71 -22.27
C ARG A 285 1.60 12.23 -23.12
N LEU A 286 1.38 13.54 -23.14
CA LEU A 286 0.30 14.18 -23.91
C LEU A 286 0.55 14.12 -25.42
N LEU A 287 1.81 14.25 -25.84
CA LEU A 287 2.18 14.30 -27.25
C LEU A 287 2.32 12.90 -27.90
N ALA A 288 2.29 11.81 -27.12
CA ALA A 288 2.67 10.48 -27.59
C ALA A 288 1.64 9.35 -27.33
N PRO A 289 0.55 9.24 -28.12
CA PRO A 289 -0.08 7.95 -28.35
C PRO A 289 0.82 7.02 -29.20
N LYS A 290 1.57 7.58 -30.16
CA LYS A 290 2.38 6.84 -31.17
C LYS A 290 3.85 6.60 -30.82
N TRP A 291 4.41 7.30 -29.83
CA TRP A 291 5.82 7.20 -29.43
C TRP A 291 6.02 6.39 -28.14
N ARG A 292 4.99 5.61 -27.75
CA ARG A 292 5.02 4.74 -26.57
C ARG A 292 6.13 3.69 -26.64
N GLU A 293 6.59 3.30 -27.83
CA GLU A 293 7.55 2.20 -27.98
C GLU A 293 9.02 2.55 -27.67
N GLY A 294 9.37 3.81 -27.37
CA GLY A 294 10.75 4.18 -27.03
C GLY A 294 10.96 4.81 -25.65
N THR A 295 9.88 5.06 -24.90
CA THR A 295 9.94 5.71 -23.57
C THR A 295 8.89 5.18 -22.58
N ALA A 296 8.24 4.04 -22.88
CA ALA A 296 7.30 3.38 -21.98
C ALA A 296 7.95 2.76 -20.72
N GLU A 297 9.28 2.87 -20.58
CA GLU A 297 10.07 1.97 -19.74
C GLU A 297 10.49 2.59 -18.41
N TYR A 298 9.55 2.75 -17.50
CA TYR A 298 9.89 2.54 -16.09
C TYR A 298 8.86 1.52 -15.60
N GLU A 299 9.31 0.28 -15.42
CA GLU A 299 8.48 -0.78 -14.85
C GLU A 299 7.81 -0.23 -13.59
N LYS A 300 6.48 -0.26 -13.56
CA LYS A 300 5.70 0.46 -12.54
C LYS A 300 5.99 0.02 -11.11
N PHE A 301 6.59 -1.15 -10.96
CA PHE A 301 7.16 -1.64 -9.73
C PHE A 301 8.55 -2.22 -9.99
N VAL A 302 9.52 -1.86 -9.17
CA VAL A 302 10.78 -2.59 -9.06
C VAL A 302 10.50 -3.80 -8.17
N SER A 303 10.68 -5.00 -8.72
CA SER A 303 10.57 -6.23 -7.93
C SER A 303 11.90 -6.54 -7.24
N ALA A 304 11.85 -7.26 -6.12
CA ALA A 304 13.05 -7.77 -5.46
C ALA A 304 13.93 -8.66 -6.37
N ARG A 305 13.37 -9.24 -7.45
CA ARG A 305 14.15 -9.99 -8.46
C ARG A 305 14.99 -9.09 -9.36
N HIS A 306 14.51 -7.87 -9.65
CA HIS A 306 15.28 -6.91 -10.45
C HIS A 306 16.51 -6.40 -9.71
N LEU A 307 16.43 -6.36 -8.38
CA LEU A 307 17.56 -6.06 -7.51
C LEU A 307 18.72 -7.04 -7.62
N GLN A 308 18.43 -8.34 -7.69
CA GLN A 308 19.46 -9.37 -7.85
C GLN A 308 20.25 -9.21 -9.16
N ARG A 309 19.64 -8.66 -10.21
CA ARG A 309 20.29 -8.47 -11.52
C ARG A 309 21.29 -7.30 -11.54
N ILE A 310 21.14 -6.33 -10.66
CA ILE A 310 22.00 -5.13 -10.59
C ILE A 310 22.98 -5.18 -9.40
N GLN A 311 22.90 -6.23 -8.58
CA GLN A 311 23.76 -6.39 -7.41
C GLN A 311 25.23 -6.54 -7.84
N GLY A 312 26.11 -5.69 -7.31
CA GLY A 312 27.55 -5.72 -7.59
C GLY A 312 27.98 -5.03 -8.90
N VAL A 313 27.04 -4.43 -9.64
CA VAL A 313 27.35 -3.58 -10.80
C VAL A 313 27.72 -2.19 -10.29
N ASP A 314 28.84 -1.63 -10.78
CA ASP A 314 29.20 -0.23 -10.49
C ASP A 314 28.14 0.71 -11.09
N PRO A 315 27.55 1.63 -10.31
CA PRO A 315 26.55 2.59 -10.80
C PRO A 315 26.98 3.40 -12.02
N SER A 316 28.29 3.62 -12.24
CA SER A 316 28.82 4.32 -13.41
C SER A 316 28.66 3.55 -14.72
N ASN A 317 28.46 2.24 -14.68
CA ASN A 317 28.27 1.36 -15.83
C ASN A 317 26.80 0.99 -16.07
N MET A 318 25.88 1.53 -15.27
CA MET A 318 24.45 1.23 -15.38
C MET A 318 23.79 2.02 -16.51
N ASP A 319 22.89 1.37 -17.24
CA ASP A 319 21.98 2.07 -18.12
C ASP A 319 20.96 2.94 -17.30
N PRO A 320 20.23 3.88 -17.92
CA PRO A 320 19.29 4.74 -17.20
C PRO A 320 18.20 4.00 -16.41
N THR A 321 17.79 2.81 -16.85
CA THR A 321 16.78 1.97 -16.19
C THR A 321 17.36 1.25 -14.98
N GLN A 322 18.58 0.72 -15.11
CA GLN A 322 19.33 0.11 -14.00
C GLN A 322 19.68 1.14 -12.92
N LEU A 323 20.09 2.35 -13.32
CA LEU A 323 20.36 3.43 -12.38
C LEU A 323 19.10 3.85 -11.61
N TRP A 324 17.96 3.87 -12.30
CA TRP A 324 16.66 4.08 -11.66
C TRP A 324 16.34 2.98 -10.64
N HIS A 325 16.45 1.71 -11.00
CA HIS A 325 16.27 0.57 -10.08
C HIS A 325 17.17 0.69 -8.84
N HIS A 326 18.46 0.98 -9.04
CA HIS A 326 19.41 1.18 -7.95
C HIS A 326 18.96 2.29 -7.00
N GLN A 327 18.52 3.44 -7.53
CA GLN A 327 18.03 4.55 -6.71
C GLN A 327 16.75 4.24 -5.92
N VAL A 328 15.85 3.45 -6.50
CA VAL A 328 14.65 2.96 -5.80
C VAL A 328 15.10 2.10 -4.63
N SER A 329 15.98 1.13 -4.87
CA SER A 329 16.41 0.19 -3.85
C SER A 329 17.22 0.82 -2.73
N GLU A 330 18.09 1.79 -3.03
CA GLU A 330 18.79 2.59 -2.01
C GLU A 330 17.83 3.26 -1.02
N HIS A 331 16.65 3.70 -1.48
CA HIS A 331 15.64 4.27 -0.59
C HIS A 331 15.07 3.23 0.38
N TYR A 332 14.90 2.00 -0.09
CA TYR A 332 14.29 0.92 0.68
C TYR A 332 15.28 0.13 1.53
N LEU A 333 16.60 0.25 1.31
CA LEU A 333 17.62 -0.49 2.07
C LEU A 333 17.50 -0.32 3.59
N LYS A 334 17.10 0.86 4.06
CA LYS A 334 16.87 1.14 5.49
C LYS A 334 15.71 0.35 6.11
N PHE A 335 14.88 -0.28 5.29
CA PHE A 335 13.74 -1.11 5.70
C PHE A 335 14.02 -2.61 5.57
N VAL A 336 15.27 -2.99 5.28
CA VAL A 336 15.69 -4.37 5.02
C VAL A 336 16.61 -4.84 6.15
N GLY A 337 16.53 -6.12 6.47
CA GLY A 337 17.40 -6.80 7.42
C GLY A 337 16.90 -6.78 8.87
N ARG A 338 17.64 -7.47 9.73
CA ARG A 338 17.29 -7.69 11.15
C ARG A 338 17.14 -6.38 11.93
N GLU A 339 17.99 -5.40 11.68
CA GLU A 339 17.93 -4.10 12.35
C GLU A 339 16.63 -3.35 12.04
N ALA A 340 16.18 -3.40 10.79
CA ALA A 340 14.92 -2.79 10.36
C ALA A 340 13.71 -3.51 11.00
N VAL A 341 13.75 -4.85 11.07
CA VAL A 341 12.72 -5.64 11.74
C VAL A 341 12.66 -5.28 13.24
N GLN A 342 13.79 -5.28 13.93
CA GLN A 342 13.87 -4.90 15.35
C GLN A 342 13.35 -3.47 15.60
N ALA A 343 13.74 -2.51 14.76
CA ALA A 343 13.27 -1.13 14.86
C ALA A 343 11.75 -1.04 14.69
N SER A 344 11.20 -1.73 13.69
CA SER A 344 9.76 -1.76 13.42
C SER A 344 8.99 -2.40 14.57
N LEU A 345 9.48 -3.50 15.14
CA LEU A 345 8.85 -4.13 16.31
C LEU A 345 8.88 -3.23 17.55
N ARG A 346 9.97 -2.50 17.78
CA ARG A 346 10.06 -1.50 18.86
C ARG A 346 9.05 -0.37 18.67
N ASP A 347 8.92 0.13 17.45
CA ASP A 347 7.95 1.18 17.12
C ASP A 347 6.51 0.68 17.31
N LEU A 348 6.21 -0.54 16.86
CA LEU A 348 4.93 -1.17 17.09
C LEU A 348 4.63 -1.33 18.58
N GLY A 349 5.56 -1.88 19.36
CA GLY A 349 5.41 -2.04 20.80
C GLY A 349 5.25 -0.71 21.55
N ALA A 350 5.90 0.36 21.08
CA ALA A 350 5.69 1.70 21.61
C ALA A 350 4.27 2.22 21.31
N MET A 351 3.78 2.06 20.08
CA MET A 351 2.43 2.48 19.71
C MET A 351 1.35 1.67 20.43
N LEU A 352 1.47 0.33 20.51
CA LEU A 352 0.49 -0.51 21.19
C LEU A 352 0.40 -0.21 22.69
N ARG A 353 1.52 0.13 23.34
CA ARG A 353 1.50 0.62 24.73
C ARG A 353 0.74 1.94 24.88
N GLN A 354 0.89 2.87 23.94
CA GLN A 354 0.13 4.12 23.94
C GLN A 354 -1.36 3.89 23.71
N ASP A 355 -1.68 2.91 22.86
CA ASP A 355 -3.06 2.58 22.49
C ASP A 355 -3.76 1.67 23.52
N ASN A 356 -3.03 1.21 24.55
CA ASN A 356 -3.48 0.22 25.52
C ASN A 356 -3.94 -1.10 24.86
N ALA A 357 -3.19 -1.56 23.85
CA ALA A 357 -3.46 -2.78 23.09
C ALA A 357 -2.44 -3.88 23.41
N VAL A 358 -2.87 -5.14 23.34
CA VAL A 358 -1.98 -6.31 23.45
C VAL A 358 -1.38 -6.62 22.09
N GLY A 359 -0.07 -6.80 22.01
CA GLY A 359 0.62 -7.16 20.78
C GLY A 359 1.22 -8.55 20.84
N ILE A 360 1.05 -9.33 19.76
CA ILE A 360 1.67 -10.63 19.56
C ILE A 360 2.30 -10.73 18.17
N VAL A 361 3.52 -11.25 18.12
CA VAL A 361 4.28 -11.50 16.90
C VAL A 361 4.37 -13.00 16.69
N VAL A 362 4.02 -13.45 15.49
CA VAL A 362 4.01 -14.86 15.10
C VAL A 362 5.07 -15.04 14.01
N TYR A 363 6.13 -15.77 14.32
CA TYR A 363 7.08 -16.18 13.31
C TYR A 363 6.52 -17.38 12.52
N HIS A 364 6.37 -17.22 11.20
CA HIS A 364 5.94 -18.27 10.28
C HIS A 364 7.11 -18.68 9.37
N PRO A 365 7.66 -19.91 9.49
CA PRO A 365 8.67 -20.39 8.56
C PRO A 365 8.04 -20.79 7.23
N ILE A 366 8.59 -20.30 6.10
CA ILE A 366 8.09 -20.63 4.74
C ILE A 366 8.08 -22.14 4.45
N ASN A 367 9.07 -22.88 4.95
CA ASN A 367 9.16 -24.32 4.73
C ASN A 367 9.94 -25.01 5.84
N ILE A 368 9.40 -26.14 6.31
CA ILE A 368 10.07 -27.05 7.24
C ILE A 368 10.18 -28.41 6.59
N THR A 369 11.36 -29.02 6.71
CA THR A 369 11.60 -30.42 6.39
C THR A 369 12.28 -31.07 7.59
N LEU A 370 11.66 -32.12 8.15
CA LEU A 370 12.18 -32.80 9.33
C LEU A 370 13.60 -33.33 9.09
N GLY A 371 14.47 -33.20 10.09
CA GLY A 371 15.84 -33.70 10.04
C GLY A 371 16.79 -32.85 9.16
N ARG A 372 16.29 -31.78 8.54
CA ARG A 372 17.14 -30.70 8.02
C ARG A 372 17.21 -29.61 9.08
N SER A 373 18.42 -29.20 9.41
CA SER A 373 18.69 -28.01 10.21
C SER A 373 19.22 -26.99 9.23
N GLU A 374 18.57 -25.83 9.07
CA GLU A 374 19.24 -24.52 9.05
C GLU A 374 18.36 -23.34 8.58
N SER A 375 18.69 -22.16 9.13
CA SER A 375 18.15 -20.79 8.95
C SER A 375 16.85 -20.41 9.70
N TYR A 376 15.78 -21.21 9.66
CA TYR A 376 14.50 -20.80 10.24
C TYR A 376 14.51 -20.74 11.77
N GLU A 377 15.20 -21.63 12.48
CA GLU A 377 15.31 -21.56 13.94
C GLU A 377 16.02 -20.28 14.42
N GLN A 378 17.02 -19.82 13.66
CA GLN A 378 17.74 -18.59 13.98
C GLN A 378 16.89 -17.34 13.74
N HIS A 379 16.07 -17.36 12.67
CA HIS A 379 15.10 -16.30 12.41
C HIS A 379 13.97 -16.32 13.44
N ALA A 380 13.43 -17.49 13.78
CA ALA A 380 12.43 -17.65 14.82
C ALA A 380 12.93 -17.10 16.17
N ALA A 381 14.13 -17.54 16.60
CA ALA A 381 14.74 -17.07 17.84
C ALA A 381 14.94 -15.55 17.83
N PHE A 382 15.44 -14.99 16.72
CA PHE A 382 15.60 -13.55 16.56
C PHE A 382 14.26 -12.82 16.65
N VAL A 383 13.23 -13.25 15.92
CA VAL A 383 11.92 -12.57 15.88
C VAL A 383 11.23 -12.63 17.24
N VAL A 384 11.24 -13.78 17.90
CA VAL A 384 10.65 -13.94 19.24
C VAL A 384 11.40 -13.08 20.26
N GLN A 385 12.73 -13.07 20.24
CA GLN A 385 13.51 -12.20 21.11
C GLN A 385 13.21 -10.71 20.84
N ALA A 386 13.20 -10.31 19.57
CA ALA A 386 12.92 -8.93 19.15
C ALA A 386 11.52 -8.47 19.59
N ALA A 387 10.54 -9.37 19.53
CA ALA A 387 9.18 -9.13 20.02
C ALA A 387 9.17 -8.91 21.54
N GLN A 388 9.81 -9.80 22.30
CA GLN A 388 9.91 -9.70 23.76
C GLN A 388 10.61 -8.42 24.22
N GLU A 389 11.73 -8.05 23.60
CA GLU A 389 12.45 -6.80 23.87
C GLU A 389 11.60 -5.56 23.56
N SER A 390 10.64 -5.69 22.66
CA SER A 390 9.70 -4.62 22.28
C SER A 390 8.43 -4.59 23.15
N GLY A 391 8.32 -5.48 24.14
CA GLY A 391 7.14 -5.60 25.01
C GLY A 391 5.94 -6.30 24.34
N LEU A 392 6.20 -7.13 23.34
CA LEU A 392 5.22 -7.92 22.60
C LEU A 392 5.36 -9.40 22.99
N LEU A 393 4.27 -10.16 22.87
CA LEU A 393 4.31 -11.62 22.95
C LEU A 393 4.92 -12.19 21.65
N GLY A 394 5.54 -13.36 21.73
CA GLY A 394 6.19 -14.01 20.59
C GLY A 394 5.79 -15.48 20.47
N VAL A 395 5.39 -15.91 19.27
CA VAL A 395 5.02 -17.30 18.94
C VAL A 395 5.95 -17.81 17.86
N ASP A 396 6.59 -18.94 18.10
CA ASP A 396 7.40 -19.66 17.12
C ASP A 396 6.61 -20.85 16.54
N MET A 397 6.18 -20.72 15.28
CA MET A 397 5.44 -21.80 14.60
C MET A 397 6.31 -22.98 14.18
N THR A 398 7.65 -22.87 14.24
CA THR A 398 8.58 -23.93 13.82
C THR A 398 8.28 -25.23 14.55
N ARG A 399 8.24 -25.19 15.88
CA ARG A 399 7.97 -26.38 16.72
C ARG A 399 6.56 -26.93 16.55
N VAL A 400 5.58 -26.04 16.32
CA VAL A 400 4.18 -26.42 16.13
C VAL A 400 4.03 -27.24 14.85
N TYR A 401 4.62 -26.77 13.75
CA TYR A 401 4.59 -27.48 12.48
C TYR A 401 5.44 -28.76 12.51
N GLU A 402 6.61 -28.76 13.14
CA GLU A 402 7.40 -30.00 13.30
C GLU A 402 6.62 -31.08 14.06
N THR A 403 5.93 -30.70 15.13
CA THR A 403 5.09 -31.62 15.91
C THR A 403 3.95 -32.17 15.05
N TYR A 404 3.30 -31.31 14.26
CA TYR A 404 2.26 -31.75 13.32
C TYR A 404 2.81 -32.74 12.29
N LEU A 405 3.94 -32.44 11.65
CA LEU A 405 4.55 -33.32 10.65
C LEU A 405 4.91 -34.69 11.23
N ARG A 406 5.52 -34.72 12.43
CA ARG A 406 5.87 -35.98 13.13
C ARG A 406 4.63 -36.81 13.47
N THR A 407 3.58 -36.17 13.98
CA THR A 407 2.34 -36.87 14.37
C THR A 407 1.53 -37.38 13.17
N HIS A 408 1.71 -36.79 11.99
CA HIS A 408 1.03 -37.18 10.76
C HIS A 408 1.92 -37.99 9.80
N ASN A 409 3.10 -38.45 10.26
CA ASN A 409 4.08 -39.20 9.46
C ASN A 409 4.50 -38.51 8.15
N GLN A 410 4.62 -37.19 8.16
CA GLN A 410 5.03 -36.35 7.02
C GLN A 410 6.45 -35.85 7.20
N GLN A 411 7.18 -35.67 6.11
CA GLN A 411 8.57 -35.18 6.15
C GLN A 411 8.67 -33.68 5.94
N SER A 412 7.72 -33.07 5.23
CA SER A 412 7.77 -31.66 4.83
C SER A 412 6.40 -30.98 4.85
N MET A 413 6.38 -29.67 5.09
CA MET A 413 5.17 -28.83 4.98
C MET A 413 4.50 -28.96 3.60
N SER A 414 5.28 -29.22 2.56
CA SER A 414 4.77 -29.42 1.20
C SER A 414 3.77 -30.57 1.04
N GLU A 415 3.76 -31.54 1.96
CA GLU A 415 2.89 -32.71 1.87
C GLU A 415 1.47 -32.42 2.38
N SER A 416 1.27 -31.36 3.18
CA SER A 416 0.00 -31.19 3.90
C SER A 416 -0.31 -29.81 4.45
N LEU A 417 0.66 -28.91 4.52
CA LEU A 417 0.52 -27.57 5.11
C LEU A 417 0.60 -26.45 4.07
N TRP A 418 1.00 -26.76 2.84
CA TRP A 418 0.95 -25.82 1.70
C TRP A 418 -0.43 -25.75 1.06
N PHE A 419 -0.75 -24.58 0.51
CA PHE A 419 -1.98 -24.34 -0.26
C PHE A 419 -2.09 -25.27 -1.46
N ARG A 420 -0.99 -25.47 -2.19
CA ARG A 420 -0.89 -26.41 -3.31
C ARG A 420 0.57 -26.72 -3.65
N ASP A 421 0.77 -27.68 -4.53
CA ASP A 421 2.09 -28.04 -5.04
C ASP A 421 2.85 -26.80 -5.56
N LYS A 422 4.09 -26.62 -5.05
CA LYS A 422 5.00 -25.51 -5.39
C LYS A 422 4.51 -24.12 -4.98
N ASP A 423 3.52 -24.03 -4.11
CA ASP A 423 3.01 -22.77 -3.57
C ASP A 423 3.12 -22.81 -2.04
N TRP A 424 4.17 -22.17 -1.51
CA TRP A 424 4.59 -22.31 -0.11
C TRP A 424 3.68 -21.59 0.89
N HIS A 425 2.61 -20.94 0.41
CA HIS A 425 1.63 -20.32 1.29
C HIS A 425 0.93 -21.38 2.15
N PRO A 426 0.68 -21.10 3.44
CA PRO A 426 -0.01 -22.03 4.33
C PRO A 426 -1.46 -22.24 3.89
N ASN A 427 -1.93 -23.48 3.97
CA ASN A 427 -3.34 -23.80 3.77
C ASN A 427 -4.18 -23.59 5.05
N ALA A 428 -5.48 -23.89 4.96
CA ALA A 428 -6.41 -23.76 6.08
C ALA A 428 -5.97 -24.53 7.36
N VAL A 429 -5.33 -25.69 7.23
CA VAL A 429 -4.83 -26.47 8.39
C VAL A 429 -3.68 -25.73 9.07
N ALA A 430 -2.72 -25.22 8.30
CA ALA A 430 -1.62 -24.42 8.84
C ALA A 430 -2.12 -23.12 9.52
N HIS A 431 -3.18 -22.51 8.98
CA HIS A 431 -3.85 -21.36 9.59
C HIS A 431 -4.58 -21.70 10.89
N GLU A 432 -5.21 -22.87 10.98
CA GLU A 432 -5.80 -23.35 12.22
C GLU A 432 -4.74 -23.59 13.30
N LEU A 433 -3.61 -24.21 12.95
CA LEU A 433 -2.49 -24.42 13.86
C LEU A 433 -1.94 -23.07 14.38
N MET A 434 -1.81 -22.06 13.51
CA MET A 434 -1.41 -20.71 13.91
C MET A 434 -2.40 -20.09 14.91
N ALA A 435 -3.70 -20.15 14.62
CA ALA A 435 -4.72 -19.59 15.51
C ALA A 435 -4.69 -20.25 16.90
N ARG A 436 -4.55 -21.58 16.96
CA ARG A 436 -4.45 -22.33 18.22
C ARG A 436 -3.18 -21.99 18.99
N ALA A 437 -2.03 -21.95 18.33
CA ALA A 437 -0.76 -21.63 18.97
C ALA A 437 -0.77 -20.21 19.58
N VAL A 438 -1.34 -19.24 18.87
CA VAL A 438 -1.52 -17.87 19.41
C VAL A 438 -2.45 -17.86 20.60
N PHE A 439 -3.57 -18.57 20.54
CA PHE A 439 -4.52 -18.66 21.65
C PHE A 439 -3.88 -19.29 22.91
N GLU A 440 -3.10 -20.35 22.74
CA GLU A 440 -2.34 -20.99 23.83
C GLU A 440 -1.30 -20.04 24.45
N GLU A 441 -0.64 -19.22 23.63
CA GLU A 441 0.31 -18.20 24.11
C GLU A 441 -0.38 -17.15 24.98
N LEU A 442 -1.57 -16.70 24.56
CA LEU A 442 -2.37 -15.74 25.32
C LEU A 442 -2.79 -16.29 26.69
N LEU A 443 -3.17 -17.57 26.75
CA LEU A 443 -3.50 -18.26 28.00
C LEU A 443 -2.27 -18.35 28.90
N ARG A 444 -1.11 -18.76 28.37
CA ARG A 444 0.13 -18.93 29.13
C ARG A 444 0.60 -17.65 29.79
N HIS A 445 0.39 -16.51 29.14
CA HIS A 445 0.83 -15.19 29.60
C HIS A 445 -0.24 -14.40 30.38
N GLU A 446 -1.36 -15.04 30.74
CA GLU A 446 -2.49 -14.38 31.43
C GLU A 446 -2.93 -13.09 30.71
N ALA A 447 -2.87 -13.10 29.38
CA ALA A 447 -3.20 -11.94 28.57
C ALA A 447 -4.72 -11.74 28.44
N LEU A 448 -5.52 -12.79 28.66
CA LEU A 448 -6.98 -12.74 28.54
C LEU A 448 -7.65 -11.77 29.53
N PRO A 449 -7.33 -11.78 30.85
CA PRO A 449 -7.83 -10.75 31.76
C PRO A 449 -7.45 -9.34 31.32
N ARG A 450 -6.22 -9.15 30.83
CA ARG A 450 -5.76 -7.85 30.33
C ARG A 450 -6.58 -7.41 29.12
N LEU A 451 -6.85 -8.29 28.16
CA LEU A 451 -7.71 -8.00 27.01
C LEU A 451 -9.11 -7.56 27.46
N ALA A 452 -9.72 -8.23 28.43
CA ALA A 452 -11.02 -7.83 28.96
C ALA A 452 -11.01 -6.40 29.53
N THR A 453 -9.92 -5.97 30.19
CA THR A 453 -9.79 -4.58 30.69
C THR A 453 -9.60 -3.51 29.61
N THR A 454 -9.29 -3.90 28.37
CA THR A 454 -9.14 -2.96 27.25
C THR A 454 -10.46 -2.63 26.55
N ILE A 455 -11.50 -3.44 26.78
CA ILE A 455 -12.83 -3.25 26.19
C ILE A 455 -13.46 -2.00 26.81
N ARG A 456 -13.98 -1.12 25.95
CA ARG A 456 -14.51 0.20 26.34
C ARG A 456 -16.02 0.24 26.38
#